data_AF-A0A6J1JQK1-F1
#
_entry.id   AF-A0A6J1JQK1-F1
#
_cell.length_a   1.000
_cell.length_b   1.000
_cell.length_c   1.000
_cell.angle_alpha   90.00
_cell.angle_beta   90.00
_cell.angle_gamma   90.00
#
_symmetry.space_group_name_H-M   'P 1'
#
loop_
_entity.id
_entity.type
_entity.pdbx_description
1 polymer ?
#
loop_
_entity_poly.entity_id
_entity_poly.type
_entity_poly.pdbx_seq_one_letter_code
_entity_poly.pdbx_strand_id
1 'polypeptide(L)'
;MDGAEHSLDHRGATGAMETTSGTDEFQPFDRNLIENLQSQLRLLQGRVKVLEEENSNLSSRLASCYCSERRMNFDDGSSSIEKSKKYGSLKDKTTEKKAVEKTPGYNTRILDHCSKRYIALKVMYFGRRFYGFASEAQMEPTVESEIFRALDKARLLVGGRKESCYSRCGRTDKGVSSVGQVIALYLRSNLKDPPNGENGNHNSKEHHDGEIDYVRVINRVLPNDIRVLGWCTVPVGFSARFSCLRRRYKYLFWGANLNISAMESAGKKFVGEHDFRNFCKMDAANVHNYRRCIMSFDISPCDVRMEGNLLWAFNIEGSAFLWHQVRCMVAVVFMVGQGLEDPDVVDILLDPVRTPRKPQYVMASENPLVLHSCEFEGVKFRCSTDAGEALQLHLTNEIRTYELQAAIFKEALLSCLPITNDESFSDNRKIKKKICHVPLLSRPTEPSYEERRAKLNSSSKSSSNTSS
;
A
#
# COMPACT_ATOMS: atom_id res chain seq x y z
N MET A 1 -73.75 -7.70 -24.00
CA MET A 1 -72.55 -8.38 -24.53
C MET A 1 -71.37 -7.71 -23.88
N ASP A 2 -70.73 -8.45 -22.97
CA ASP A 2 -69.41 -8.26 -22.35
C ASP A 2 -69.06 -6.83 -21.89
N GLY A 3 -69.15 -6.44 -20.60
CA GLY A 3 -68.61 -7.08 -19.38
C GLY A 3 -67.26 -6.41 -19.04
N ALA A 4 -66.97 -5.84 -17.87
CA ALA A 4 -67.72 -5.55 -16.65
C ALA A 4 -66.97 -4.39 -15.92
N GLU A 5 -67.73 -3.50 -15.28
CA GLU A 5 -67.27 -2.34 -14.50
C GLU A 5 -67.23 -2.65 -12.99
N HIS A 6 -66.38 -1.86 -12.29
CA HIS A 6 -66.53 -1.31 -10.92
C HIS A 6 -66.74 -2.26 -9.71
N SER A 7 -65.82 -2.33 -8.74
CA SER A 7 -65.40 -1.37 -7.68
C SER A 7 -66.16 -1.51 -6.37
N LEU A 8 -65.36 -1.54 -5.27
CA LEU A 8 -65.67 -1.07 -3.89
C LEU A 8 -66.81 -1.85 -3.19
N ASP A 9 -66.77 -2.19 -1.91
CA ASP A 9 -66.61 -1.26 -0.80
C ASP A 9 -66.58 -1.98 0.58
N HIS A 10 -66.14 -1.21 1.58
CA HIS A 10 -66.19 -1.29 3.04
C HIS A 10 -66.95 -2.38 3.82
N ARG A 11 -66.36 -2.71 4.98
CA ARG A 11 -66.87 -2.66 6.39
C ARG A 11 -66.13 -3.76 7.19
N GLY A 12 -65.59 -3.59 8.39
CA GLY A 12 -65.88 -2.69 9.51
C GLY A 12 -66.18 -3.54 10.75
N ALA A 13 -65.57 -3.20 11.89
CA ALA A 13 -65.95 -3.58 13.27
C ALA A 13 -65.70 -5.07 13.67
N THR A 14 -65.32 -5.49 14.90
CA THR A 14 -65.22 -4.87 16.24
C THR A 14 -64.72 -5.94 17.24
N GLY A 15 -63.99 -5.52 18.29
CA GLY A 15 -64.00 -6.06 19.68
C GLY A 15 -63.39 -7.44 19.93
N ALA A 16 -62.84 -7.80 21.09
CA ALA A 16 -62.56 -7.12 22.35
C ALA A 16 -61.64 -8.05 23.19
N MET A 17 -61.08 -7.49 24.27
CA MET A 17 -60.56 -8.07 25.53
C MET A 17 -60.82 -9.57 25.79
N GLU A 18 -59.96 -10.39 26.41
CA GLU A 18 -59.30 -10.16 27.70
C GLU A 18 -58.30 -11.30 28.03
N THR A 19 -57.49 -11.04 29.05
CA THR A 19 -56.37 -11.78 29.64
C THR A 19 -56.72 -13.12 30.33
N THR A 20 -55.79 -14.10 30.36
CA THR A 20 -55.06 -14.57 31.59
C THR A 20 -54.28 -15.90 31.44
N SER A 21 -53.11 -15.91 32.10
CA SER A 21 -52.41 -17.01 32.80
C SER A 21 -51.90 -18.28 32.06
N GLY A 22 -50.61 -18.24 31.73
CA GLY A 22 -49.53 -19.10 32.26
C GLY A 22 -49.74 -20.61 32.45
N THR A 23 -49.02 -21.39 31.65
CA THR A 23 -48.22 -22.55 32.08
C THR A 23 -46.96 -22.64 31.22
N ASP A 24 -45.80 -22.59 31.88
CA ASP A 24 -44.46 -22.65 31.33
C ASP A 24 -44.12 -24.11 30.96
N GLU A 25 -44.35 -24.49 29.70
CA GLU A 25 -43.92 -25.79 29.16
C GLU A 25 -42.60 -25.61 28.41
N PHE A 26 -41.49 -25.97 29.07
CA PHE A 26 -40.20 -26.18 28.44
C PHE A 26 -40.35 -27.26 27.34
N GLN A 27 -40.26 -26.84 26.08
CA GLN A 27 -40.12 -27.77 24.96
C GLN A 27 -38.83 -28.61 25.15
N PRO A 28 -38.88 -29.94 24.94
CA PRO A 28 -37.71 -30.78 25.12
C PRO A 28 -36.67 -30.41 24.06
N PHE A 29 -35.46 -30.06 24.50
CA PHE A 29 -34.32 -29.82 23.60
C PHE A 29 -34.21 -30.95 22.57
N ASP A 30 -34.05 -30.57 21.31
CA ASP A 30 -33.97 -31.47 20.16
C ASP A 30 -32.84 -32.49 20.39
N ARG A 31 -33.24 -33.70 20.80
CA ARG A 31 -32.34 -34.77 21.25
C ARG A 31 -31.33 -35.14 20.15
N ASN A 32 -31.75 -34.95 18.91
CA ASN A 32 -30.96 -35.17 17.70
C ASN A 32 -29.83 -34.14 17.56
N LEU A 33 -30.08 -32.88 17.92
CA LEU A 33 -29.06 -31.82 17.91
C LEU A 33 -28.00 -32.06 19.01
N ILE A 34 -28.44 -32.50 20.20
CA ILE A 34 -27.53 -32.83 21.31
C ILE A 34 -26.64 -34.02 20.94
N GLU A 35 -27.21 -35.09 20.37
CA GLU A 35 -26.45 -36.27 19.93
C GLU A 35 -25.43 -35.92 18.83
N ASN A 36 -25.79 -35.04 17.90
CA ASN A 36 -24.89 -34.57 16.85
C ASN A 36 -23.72 -33.75 17.43
N LEU A 37 -24.01 -32.79 18.32
CA LEU A 37 -22.97 -31.99 18.98
C LEU A 37 -22.04 -32.85 19.84
N GLN A 38 -22.57 -33.85 20.54
CA GLN A 38 -21.77 -34.81 21.31
C GLN A 38 -20.90 -35.68 20.38
N SER A 39 -21.40 -36.06 19.21
CA SER A 39 -20.63 -36.78 18.20
C SER A 39 -19.45 -35.94 17.67
N GLN A 40 -19.71 -34.66 17.35
CA GLN A 40 -18.68 -33.72 16.90
C GLN A 40 -17.62 -33.45 17.99
N LEU A 41 -18.05 -33.30 19.25
CA LEU A 41 -17.14 -33.15 20.39
C LEU A 41 -16.21 -34.36 20.54
N ARG A 42 -16.75 -35.59 20.44
CA ARG A 42 -15.93 -36.82 20.47
C ARG A 42 -14.91 -36.88 19.34
N LEU A 43 -15.30 -36.44 18.14
CA LEU A 43 -14.45 -36.42 16.96
C LEU A 43 -13.30 -35.41 17.11
N LEU A 44 -13.60 -34.21 17.62
CA LEU A 44 -12.62 -33.18 17.93
C LEU A 44 -11.65 -33.61 19.05
N GLN A 45 -12.16 -34.22 20.11
CA GLN A 45 -11.33 -34.78 21.19
C GLN A 45 -10.37 -35.86 20.68
N GLY A 46 -10.83 -36.72 19.76
CA GLY A 46 -9.98 -37.68 19.07
C GLY A 46 -8.87 -37.01 18.26
N ARG A 47 -9.18 -35.93 17.54
CA ARG A 47 -8.18 -35.19 16.73
C ARG A 47 -7.13 -34.50 17.59
N VAL A 48 -7.52 -33.92 18.73
CA VAL A 48 -6.58 -33.31 19.69
C VAL A 48 -5.60 -34.36 20.23
N LYS A 49 -6.09 -35.54 20.61
CA LYS A 49 -5.23 -36.62 21.10
C LYS A 49 -4.19 -37.07 20.07
N VAL A 50 -4.59 -37.20 18.80
CA VAL A 50 -3.67 -37.54 17.70
C VAL A 50 -2.61 -36.43 17.52
N LEU A 51 -3.00 -35.16 17.58
CA LEU A 51 -2.08 -34.03 17.46
C LEU A 51 -1.08 -33.96 18.63
N GLU A 52 -1.53 -34.26 19.85
CA GLU A 52 -0.65 -34.33 21.02
C GLU A 52 0.40 -35.45 20.88
N GLU A 53 0.00 -36.58 20.32
CA GLU A 53 0.89 -37.72 20.07
C GLU A 53 1.90 -37.41 18.94
N GLU A 54 1.46 -36.77 17.86
CA GLU A 54 2.35 -36.26 16.79
C GLU A 54 3.36 -35.23 17.32
N ASN A 55 2.91 -34.31 18.19
CA ASN A 55 3.76 -33.28 18.77
C ASN A 55 4.80 -33.87 19.75
N SER A 56 4.41 -34.90 20.51
CA SER A 56 5.31 -35.69 21.36
C SER A 56 6.36 -36.44 20.53
N ASN A 57 5.97 -37.01 19.40
CA ASN A 57 6.88 -37.68 18.46
C ASN A 57 7.87 -36.68 17.83
N LEU A 58 7.40 -35.53 17.35
CA LEU A 58 8.25 -34.45 16.82
C LEU A 58 9.24 -33.92 17.87
N SER A 59 8.79 -33.74 19.11
CA SER A 59 9.65 -33.33 20.22
C SER A 59 10.73 -34.37 20.52
N SER A 60 10.40 -35.66 20.44
CA SER A 60 11.34 -36.77 20.59
C SER A 60 12.36 -36.83 19.44
N ARG A 61 11.95 -36.48 18.21
CA ARG A 61 12.82 -36.38 17.03
C ARG A 61 13.76 -35.16 17.08
N LEU A 62 13.33 -34.08 17.71
CA LEU A 62 14.18 -32.93 18.01
C LEU A 62 15.21 -33.27 19.10
N ALA A 63 14.82 -34.05 20.11
CA ALA A 63 15.72 -34.50 21.18
C ALA A 63 16.81 -35.48 20.69
N SER A 64 16.56 -36.25 19.62
CA SER A 64 17.53 -37.17 19.01
C SER A 64 18.41 -36.54 17.93
N CYS A 65 18.21 -35.25 17.62
CA CYS A 65 19.02 -34.53 16.63
C CYS A 65 20.33 -34.02 17.27
N TYR A 66 21.44 -34.73 17.01
CA TYR A 66 22.79 -34.26 17.34
C TYR A 66 23.24 -33.17 16.36
N CYS A 67 22.81 -31.92 16.63
CA CYS A 67 23.53 -30.73 16.20
C CYS A 67 24.17 -30.09 17.44
N SER A 68 25.50 -30.01 17.39
CA SER A 68 26.43 -30.10 18.51
C SER A 68 26.35 -28.99 19.56
N GLU A 69 26.53 -29.41 20.80
CA GLU A 69 26.79 -28.64 22.00
C GLU A 69 27.98 -27.66 21.84
N ARG A 70 27.74 -26.38 22.16
CA ARG A 70 28.65 -25.56 22.98
C ARG A 70 27.81 -24.84 24.02
N ARG A 71 27.73 -25.44 25.21
CA ARG A 71 27.10 -24.85 26.40
C ARG A 71 27.98 -23.73 26.97
N MET A 72 27.36 -22.67 27.46
CA MET A 72 27.81 -21.95 28.66
C MET A 72 26.60 -21.88 29.59
N ASN A 73 26.77 -22.45 30.77
CA ASN A 73 25.77 -22.65 31.80
C ASN A 73 25.20 -21.30 32.32
N PHE A 74 23.89 -21.19 32.37
CA PHE A 74 23.19 -20.33 33.34
C PHE A 74 22.21 -21.22 34.08
N ASP A 75 22.54 -21.47 35.34
CA ASP A 75 21.73 -22.16 36.32
C ASP A 75 20.70 -21.14 36.84
N ASP A 76 19.42 -21.36 36.58
CA ASP A 76 18.32 -20.62 37.20
C ASP A 76 17.46 -21.64 37.96
N GLY A 77 17.89 -21.91 39.20
CA GLY A 77 17.20 -22.79 40.13
C GLY A 77 16.11 -22.04 40.86
N SER A 78 14.85 -22.46 40.67
CA SER A 78 13.74 -22.07 41.53
C SER A 78 13.46 -23.13 42.60
N SER A 79 13.32 -22.64 43.82
CA SER A 79 12.59 -23.20 44.98
C SER A 79 13.21 -24.33 45.80
N SER A 80 13.60 -24.00 47.05
CA SER A 80 13.18 -24.76 48.24
C SER A 80 13.23 -23.86 49.47
N ILE A 81 12.08 -23.75 50.14
CA ILE A 81 11.92 -23.19 51.48
C ILE A 81 12.40 -24.25 52.48
N GLU A 82 13.32 -23.92 53.39
CA GLU A 82 13.17 -24.13 54.86
C GLU A 82 14.45 -23.77 55.65
N LYS A 83 14.27 -22.83 56.60
CA LYS A 83 14.87 -22.69 57.95
C LYS A 83 16.36 -23.03 58.18
N SER A 84 17.14 -22.00 58.58
CA SER A 84 17.76 -21.89 59.93
C SER A 84 18.94 -20.91 59.99
N LYS A 85 18.82 -19.91 60.88
CA LYS A 85 19.81 -19.11 61.65
C LYS A 85 21.33 -19.35 61.37
N LYS A 86 22.09 -18.28 61.11
CA LYS A 86 22.92 -17.52 62.09
C LYS A 86 23.80 -16.43 61.42
N TYR A 87 24.10 -15.41 62.23
CA TYR A 87 24.91 -14.20 62.04
C TYR A 87 26.34 -14.36 61.46
N GLY A 88 26.86 -13.30 60.81
CA GLY A 88 28.30 -12.97 60.85
C GLY A 88 28.93 -12.15 59.70
N SER A 89 28.87 -10.82 59.81
CA SER A 89 29.98 -9.83 59.65
C SER A 89 31.00 -9.89 58.47
N LEU A 90 31.02 -8.80 57.69
CA LEU A 90 32.16 -8.00 57.17
C LEU A 90 33.42 -8.70 56.61
N LYS A 91 33.78 -8.40 55.34
CA LYS A 91 34.87 -7.45 54.97
C LYS A 91 35.14 -7.41 53.47
N ASP A 92 35.35 -6.17 53.00
CA ASP A 92 36.07 -5.78 51.79
C ASP A 92 37.33 -6.61 51.53
N LYS A 93 37.56 -6.93 50.24
CA LYS A 93 38.89 -6.92 49.62
C LYS A 93 38.77 -6.86 48.09
N THR A 94 39.09 -5.68 47.59
CA THR A 94 39.58 -5.36 46.24
C THR A 94 40.47 -6.45 45.63
N THR A 95 40.18 -6.87 44.39
CA THR A 95 41.22 -7.37 43.46
C THR A 95 40.83 -7.11 41.99
N GLU A 96 41.59 -6.22 41.37
CA GLU A 96 42.07 -6.18 39.98
C GLU A 96 41.14 -6.54 38.80
N LYS A 97 40.81 -5.50 38.02
CA LYS A 97 40.27 -5.59 36.66
C LYS A 97 41.32 -6.25 35.72
N LYS A 98 41.09 -7.49 35.32
CA LYS A 98 41.71 -8.05 34.11
C LYS A 98 40.99 -7.51 32.88
N ALA A 99 41.71 -6.73 32.07
CA ALA A 99 41.30 -6.37 30.73
C ALA A 99 41.14 -7.64 29.88
N VAL A 100 39.93 -7.88 29.39
CA VAL A 100 39.68 -8.90 28.38
C VAL A 100 39.90 -8.26 27.02
N GLU A 101 40.99 -8.64 26.36
CA GLU A 101 41.26 -8.33 24.96
C GLU A 101 40.11 -8.84 24.09
N LYS A 102 39.50 -7.94 23.32
CA LYS A 102 38.50 -8.29 22.32
C LYS A 102 39.21 -8.93 21.13
N THR A 103 38.98 -10.22 20.90
CA THR A 103 39.26 -10.85 19.61
C THR A 103 38.40 -10.19 18.53
N PRO A 104 39.00 -9.63 17.46
CA PRO A 104 38.24 -9.06 16.35
C PRO A 104 37.80 -10.19 15.41
N GLY A 105 36.54 -10.17 14.94
CA GLY A 105 36.24 -10.80 13.64
C GLY A 105 35.06 -11.76 13.51
N TYR A 106 33.94 -11.62 14.23
CA TYR A 106 32.67 -12.18 13.73
C TYR A 106 31.53 -11.18 13.87
N ASN A 107 31.25 -10.47 12.77
CA ASN A 107 30.09 -9.59 12.69
C ASN A 107 28.86 -10.43 12.34
N THR A 108 28.12 -10.91 13.35
CA THR A 108 26.89 -11.71 13.17
C THR A 108 25.74 -10.94 12.52
N ARG A 109 25.94 -9.67 12.11
CA ARG A 109 24.94 -8.85 11.42
C ARG A 109 24.92 -9.09 9.91
N ILE A 110 25.98 -9.62 9.32
CA ILE A 110 26.07 -9.83 7.87
C ILE A 110 26.10 -11.34 7.60
N LEU A 111 25.04 -11.85 6.97
CA LEU A 111 24.99 -13.24 6.50
C LEU A 111 25.74 -13.33 5.17
N ASP A 112 27.05 -13.59 5.23
CA ASP A 112 27.90 -13.69 4.03
C ASP A 112 27.88 -15.08 3.37
N HIS A 113 27.33 -16.09 4.06
CA HIS A 113 27.40 -17.50 3.65
C HIS A 113 26.01 -18.15 3.58
N CYS A 114 25.09 -17.55 2.83
CA CYS A 114 23.76 -18.13 2.56
C CYS A 114 23.47 -18.10 1.06
N SER A 115 22.73 -19.09 0.56
CA SER A 115 22.18 -19.04 -0.79
C SER A 115 21.27 -17.82 -0.94
N LYS A 116 21.31 -17.19 -2.11
CA LYS A 116 20.49 -16.03 -2.45
C LYS A 116 19.78 -16.26 -3.77
N ARG A 117 18.65 -15.60 -3.96
CA ARG A 117 17.84 -15.70 -5.18
C ARG A 117 17.37 -14.31 -5.58
N TYR A 118 17.40 -14.03 -6.88
CA TYR A 118 16.86 -12.78 -7.41
C TYR A 118 15.34 -12.91 -7.58
N ILE A 119 14.60 -12.07 -6.85
CA ILE A 119 13.14 -12.11 -6.84
C ILE A 119 12.55 -10.72 -7.08
N ALA A 120 11.31 -10.70 -7.57
CA ALA A 120 10.45 -9.53 -7.54
C ALA A 120 9.44 -9.66 -6.40
N LEU A 121 9.18 -8.55 -5.70
CA LEU A 121 8.14 -8.43 -4.68
C LEU A 121 7.08 -7.44 -5.17
N LYS A 122 5.81 -7.83 -5.08
CA LYS A 122 4.66 -6.92 -5.23
C LYS A 122 4.34 -6.34 -3.85
N VAL A 123 4.35 -5.02 -3.75
CA VAL A 123 4.22 -4.29 -2.49
C VAL A 123 3.05 -3.31 -2.58
N MET A 124 2.26 -3.27 -1.51
CA MET A 124 1.28 -2.22 -1.26
C MET A 124 1.69 -1.37 -0.07
N TYR A 125 1.21 -0.13 -0.04
CA TYR A 125 1.36 0.77 1.10
C TYR A 125 0.33 1.90 1.08
N PHE A 126 -0.04 2.38 2.27
CA PHE A 126 -0.82 3.61 2.44
C PHE A 126 0.13 4.79 2.61
N GLY A 127 0.14 5.69 1.62
CA GLY A 127 1.19 6.70 1.47
C GLY A 127 1.19 7.83 2.50
N ARG A 128 0.06 8.03 3.20
CA ARG A 128 -0.24 9.27 3.96
C ARG A 128 0.87 9.72 4.91
N ARG A 129 1.52 8.80 5.63
CA ARG A 129 2.57 9.15 6.60
C ARG A 129 4.00 9.16 6.03
N PHE A 130 4.18 8.77 4.77
CA PHE A 130 5.51 8.62 4.17
C PHE A 130 5.89 9.82 3.32
N TYR A 131 7.18 10.16 3.33
CA TYR A 131 7.78 11.16 2.43
C TYR A 131 8.03 10.63 1.01
N GLY A 132 7.15 9.73 0.56
CA GLY A 132 7.22 9.05 -0.73
C GLY A 132 7.85 7.67 -0.63
N PHE A 133 8.03 7.04 -1.79
CA PHE A 133 8.56 5.69 -1.83
C PHE A 133 10.08 5.65 -1.56
N ALA A 134 10.84 6.49 -2.26
CA ALA A 134 12.30 6.41 -2.27
C ALA A 134 12.94 7.02 -1.02
N SER A 135 13.94 6.33 -0.46
CA SER A 135 14.83 6.89 0.56
C SER A 135 15.72 7.94 -0.08
N GLU A 136 15.52 9.20 0.31
CA GLU A 136 16.36 10.34 -0.04
C GLU A 136 16.89 10.96 1.26
N ALA A 137 18.07 11.61 1.20
CA ALA A 137 18.72 12.11 2.40
C ALA A 137 17.80 13.03 3.20
N GLN A 138 17.68 12.78 4.51
CA GLN A 138 16.91 13.58 5.48
C GLN A 138 15.37 13.51 5.36
N MET A 139 14.82 12.61 4.52
CA MET A 139 13.38 12.37 4.43
C MET A 139 13.02 11.00 5.01
N GLU A 140 12.48 10.98 6.22
CA GLU A 140 12.03 9.77 6.94
C GLU A 140 10.69 10.02 7.65
N PRO A 141 9.76 9.05 7.71
CA PRO A 141 9.87 7.70 7.16
C PRO A 141 9.60 7.63 5.64
N THR A 142 10.32 6.77 4.92
CA THR A 142 10.01 6.39 3.51
C THR A 142 9.61 4.93 3.39
N VAL A 143 8.78 4.58 2.41
CA VAL A 143 8.35 3.18 2.22
C VAL A 143 9.56 2.26 2.01
N GLU A 144 10.52 2.70 1.20
CA GLU A 144 11.73 1.94 0.92
C GLU A 144 12.59 1.72 2.18
N SER A 145 12.74 2.73 3.06
CA SER A 145 13.49 2.58 4.31
C SER A 145 12.88 1.51 5.22
N GLU A 146 11.55 1.48 5.33
CA GLU A 146 10.79 0.50 6.12
C GLU A 146 10.94 -0.91 5.57
N ILE A 147 10.89 -1.06 4.24
CA ILE A 147 11.13 -2.34 3.56
C ILE A 147 12.53 -2.84 3.88
N PHE A 148 13.57 -2.02 3.72
CA PHE A 148 14.94 -2.44 4.01
C PHE A 148 15.14 -2.77 5.49
N ARG A 149 14.52 -2.03 6.41
CA ARG A 149 14.51 -2.34 7.85
C ARG A 149 13.84 -3.68 8.15
N ALA A 150 12.74 -3.99 7.47
CA ALA A 150 12.05 -5.27 7.58
C ALA A 150 12.90 -6.43 7.03
N LEU A 151 13.54 -6.25 5.87
CA LEU A 151 14.40 -7.26 5.26
C LEU A 151 15.63 -7.57 6.13
N ASP A 152 16.24 -6.54 6.74
CA ASP A 152 17.34 -6.69 7.70
C ASP A 152 16.89 -7.42 8.97
N LYS A 153 15.77 -6.98 9.58
CA LYS A 153 15.18 -7.61 10.77
C LYS A 153 14.80 -9.08 10.55
N ALA A 154 14.33 -9.42 9.35
CA ALA A 154 14.02 -10.79 8.95
C ALA A 154 15.24 -11.61 8.52
N ARG A 155 16.45 -11.00 8.52
CA ARG A 155 17.70 -11.60 8.06
C ARG A 155 17.61 -12.16 6.63
N LEU A 156 16.96 -11.40 5.75
CA LEU A 156 16.79 -11.77 4.33
C LEU A 156 17.82 -11.08 3.42
N LEU A 157 18.52 -10.05 3.88
CA LEU A 157 19.61 -9.44 3.12
C LEU A 157 20.89 -10.28 3.28
N VAL A 158 21.51 -10.58 2.14
CA VAL A 158 22.83 -11.24 2.05
C VAL A 158 23.81 -10.15 1.63
N GLY A 159 24.66 -9.70 2.55
CA GLY A 159 25.46 -8.49 2.37
C GLY A 159 24.64 -7.20 2.60
N GLY A 160 25.10 -6.10 2.01
CA GLY A 160 24.46 -4.79 2.13
C GLY A 160 23.42 -4.50 1.03
N ARG A 161 22.88 -3.27 1.08
CA ARG A 161 21.87 -2.77 0.13
C ARG A 161 22.39 -2.63 -1.30
N LYS A 162 23.69 -2.41 -1.50
CA LYS A 162 24.28 -2.29 -2.84
C LYS A 162 24.41 -3.66 -3.49
N GLU A 163 24.73 -4.67 -2.69
CA GLU A 163 24.95 -6.05 -3.08
C GLU A 163 23.64 -6.78 -3.40
N SER A 164 22.49 -6.24 -2.98
CA SER A 164 21.17 -6.81 -3.26
C SER A 164 20.67 -6.55 -4.68
N CYS A 165 21.41 -5.82 -5.54
CA CYS A 165 20.98 -5.44 -6.90
C CYS A 165 19.57 -4.84 -6.95
N TYR A 166 19.26 -3.97 -5.99
CA TYR A 166 17.92 -3.44 -5.80
C TYR A 166 17.45 -2.56 -6.98
N SER A 167 16.24 -2.83 -7.47
CA SER A 167 15.52 -2.00 -8.43
C SER A 167 14.06 -1.78 -8.01
N ARG A 168 13.46 -0.68 -8.48
CA ARG A 168 12.08 -0.27 -8.15
C ARG A 168 11.33 0.16 -9.40
N CYS A 169 10.05 -0.16 -9.51
CA CYS A 169 9.28 0.15 -10.71
C CYS A 169 9.06 1.66 -10.90
N GLY A 170 8.64 2.35 -9.84
CA GLY A 170 8.45 3.80 -9.88
C GLY A 170 8.72 4.43 -8.51
N ARG A 171 9.00 5.73 -8.50
CA ARG A 171 8.93 6.52 -7.26
C ARG A 171 7.52 7.10 -7.18
N THR A 172 6.87 6.94 -6.05
CA THR A 172 5.64 7.67 -5.73
C THR A 172 6.00 8.87 -4.85
N ASP A 173 5.27 9.97 -5.05
CA ASP A 173 5.47 11.20 -4.28
C ASP A 173 5.01 11.02 -2.82
N LYS A 174 5.38 11.98 -1.96
CA LYS A 174 4.85 12.08 -0.59
C LYS A 174 3.34 11.93 -0.57
N GLY A 175 2.83 11.10 0.35
CA GLY A 175 1.39 10.87 0.56
C GLY A 175 0.70 9.93 -0.44
N VAL A 176 1.33 9.63 -1.58
CA VAL A 176 0.73 8.76 -2.62
C VAL A 176 0.75 7.29 -2.19
N SER A 177 -0.38 6.60 -2.35
CA SER A 177 -0.52 5.19 -1.99
C SER A 177 -0.20 4.26 -3.15
N SER A 178 -0.04 2.96 -2.89
CA SER A 178 0.09 1.95 -3.93
C SER A 178 -0.47 0.61 -3.51
N VAL A 179 -1.03 -0.13 -4.47
CA VAL A 179 -1.42 -1.55 -4.33
C VAL A 179 -0.72 -2.45 -5.36
N GLY A 180 0.23 -1.90 -6.11
CA GLY A 180 0.88 -2.57 -7.22
C GLY A 180 2.31 -2.10 -7.49
N GLN A 181 2.99 -1.56 -6.48
CA GLN A 181 4.42 -1.26 -6.58
C GLN A 181 5.20 -2.56 -6.72
N VAL A 182 6.26 -2.55 -7.51
CA VAL A 182 7.15 -3.70 -7.67
C VAL A 182 8.58 -3.30 -7.40
N ILE A 183 9.27 -4.11 -6.62
CA ILE A 183 10.72 -4.04 -6.42
C ILE A 183 11.35 -5.37 -6.81
N ALA A 184 12.62 -5.37 -7.20
CA ALA A 184 13.39 -6.59 -7.40
C ALA A 184 14.76 -6.48 -6.75
N LEU A 185 15.20 -7.56 -6.12
CA LEU A 185 16.43 -7.65 -5.34
C LEU A 185 16.80 -9.10 -5.03
N TYR A 186 18.07 -9.32 -4.71
CA TYR A 186 18.54 -10.58 -4.14
C TYR A 186 18.16 -10.67 -2.67
N LEU A 187 17.51 -11.77 -2.29
CA LEU A 187 17.25 -12.14 -0.90
C LEU A 187 17.81 -13.53 -0.60
N ARG A 188 18.03 -13.81 0.68
CA ARG A 188 18.36 -15.13 1.20
C ARG A 188 17.31 -16.14 0.74
N SER A 189 17.77 -17.30 0.31
CA SER A 189 16.99 -18.41 -0.23
C SER A 189 17.30 -19.69 0.55
N ASN A 190 16.29 -20.53 0.77
CA ASN A 190 16.51 -21.90 1.29
C ASN A 190 16.99 -22.84 0.18
N LEU A 191 16.66 -22.51 -1.07
CA LEU A 191 17.05 -23.28 -2.23
C LEU A 191 18.42 -22.83 -2.71
N LYS A 192 19.30 -23.79 -3.02
CA LYS A 192 20.54 -23.51 -3.74
C LYS A 192 20.19 -23.23 -5.20
N ASP A 193 20.80 -22.22 -5.80
CA ASP A 193 20.70 -22.05 -7.26
C ASP A 193 21.28 -23.31 -7.94
N PRO A 194 20.68 -23.79 -9.04
CA PRO A 194 21.32 -24.83 -9.84
C PRO A 194 22.70 -24.32 -10.27
N PRO A 195 23.75 -25.14 -10.17
CA PRO A 195 25.07 -24.76 -10.64
C PRO A 195 24.98 -24.59 -12.17
N ASN A 196 25.35 -23.39 -12.63
CA ASN A 196 25.46 -22.95 -14.03
C ASN A 196 24.16 -22.52 -14.72
N GLY A 197 24.18 -21.25 -15.18
CA GLY A 197 23.23 -20.68 -16.10
C GLY A 197 23.36 -21.28 -17.50
N GLU A 198 23.02 -22.56 -17.65
CA GLU A 198 22.77 -23.13 -18.96
C GLU A 198 21.35 -22.78 -19.39
N ASN A 199 21.25 -22.30 -20.63
CA ASN A 199 20.03 -22.02 -21.38
C ASN A 199 19.14 -23.27 -21.45
N GLY A 200 18.42 -23.57 -20.38
CA GLY A 200 17.47 -24.67 -20.26
C GLY A 200 16.06 -24.16 -20.52
N ASN A 201 15.57 -24.44 -21.72
CA ASN A 201 14.16 -24.61 -22.11
C ASN A 201 13.10 -24.25 -21.04
N HIS A 202 12.32 -23.19 -21.29
CA HIS A 202 11.26 -22.61 -20.43
C HIS A 202 10.06 -23.55 -20.13
N ASN A 203 10.30 -24.76 -19.63
CA ASN A 203 9.26 -25.73 -19.28
C ASN A 203 9.56 -26.58 -18.03
N SER A 204 10.50 -26.17 -17.16
CA SER A 204 10.57 -26.73 -15.81
C SER A 204 9.56 -26.02 -14.92
N LYS A 205 8.55 -26.75 -14.43
CA LYS A 205 7.74 -26.31 -13.28
C LYS A 205 8.72 -26.00 -12.16
N GLU A 206 8.97 -24.73 -11.89
CA GLU A 206 9.90 -24.33 -10.84
C GLU A 206 9.42 -24.92 -9.51
N HIS A 207 10.16 -25.90 -9.00
CA HIS A 207 9.87 -26.51 -7.70
C HIS A 207 10.28 -25.50 -6.62
N HIS A 208 9.30 -24.81 -6.05
CA HIS A 208 9.48 -23.87 -4.94
C HIS A 208 9.23 -24.49 -3.57
N ASP A 209 9.05 -25.81 -3.53
CA ASP A 209 8.88 -26.53 -2.28
C ASP A 209 10.13 -26.35 -1.39
N GLY A 210 9.91 -26.07 -0.10
CA GLY A 210 10.97 -25.75 0.86
C GLY A 210 11.56 -24.32 0.78
N GLU A 211 11.11 -23.47 -0.15
CA GLU A 211 11.55 -22.07 -0.21
C GLU A 211 10.94 -21.20 0.91
N ILE A 212 11.58 -20.07 1.20
CA ILE A 212 11.08 -19.11 2.19
C ILE A 212 9.74 -18.54 1.74
N ASP A 213 8.75 -18.55 2.64
CA ASP A 213 7.52 -17.78 2.48
C ASP A 213 7.83 -16.29 2.73
N TYR A 214 8.36 -15.63 1.70
CA TYR A 214 8.76 -14.22 1.78
C TYR A 214 7.59 -13.31 2.18
N VAL A 215 6.37 -13.61 1.72
CA VAL A 215 5.18 -12.80 2.05
C VAL A 215 4.95 -12.85 3.55
N ARG A 216 4.86 -14.05 4.13
CA ARG A 216 4.62 -14.24 5.56
C ARG A 216 5.75 -13.68 6.42
N VAL A 217 7.00 -13.99 6.06
CA VAL A 217 8.18 -13.59 6.84
C VAL A 217 8.36 -12.07 6.85
N ILE A 218 8.22 -11.41 5.71
CA ILE A 218 8.40 -9.96 5.60
C ILE A 218 7.23 -9.22 6.26
N ASN A 219 5.97 -9.64 6.02
CA ASN A 219 4.80 -8.98 6.59
C ASN A 219 4.74 -9.04 8.12
N ARG A 220 5.34 -10.07 8.75
CA ARG A 220 5.42 -10.17 10.22
C ARG A 220 6.24 -9.04 10.87
N VAL A 221 7.14 -8.42 10.12
CA VAL A 221 8.05 -7.39 10.62
C VAL A 221 7.82 -6.01 9.98
N LEU A 222 6.99 -5.92 8.95
CA LEU A 222 6.58 -4.65 8.34
C LEU A 222 5.54 -3.91 9.19
N PRO A 223 5.54 -2.56 9.18
CA PRO A 223 4.47 -1.77 9.75
C PRO A 223 3.13 -2.04 9.03
N ASN A 224 2.00 -1.81 9.71
CA ASN A 224 0.67 -2.20 9.23
C ASN A 224 0.23 -1.59 7.90
N ASP A 225 0.82 -0.47 7.54
CA ASP A 225 0.52 0.27 6.33
C ASP A 225 1.47 -0.04 5.16
N ILE A 226 2.32 -1.08 5.28
CA ILE A 226 3.08 -1.67 4.19
C ILE A 226 2.88 -3.18 4.21
N ARG A 227 2.55 -3.75 3.05
CA ARG A 227 2.42 -5.21 2.89
C ARG A 227 3.04 -5.69 1.59
N VAL A 228 3.77 -6.78 1.65
CA VAL A 228 4.09 -7.61 0.48
C VAL A 228 2.83 -8.40 0.15
N LEU A 229 2.38 -8.32 -1.10
CA LEU A 229 1.21 -9.03 -1.62
C LEU A 229 1.55 -10.35 -2.30
N GLY A 230 2.80 -10.48 -2.74
CA GLY A 230 3.27 -11.66 -3.45
C GLY A 230 4.70 -11.47 -3.94
N TRP A 231 5.27 -12.55 -4.44
CA TRP A 231 6.64 -12.57 -4.92
C TRP A 231 6.80 -13.53 -6.10
N CYS A 232 7.87 -13.41 -6.87
CA CYS A 232 8.25 -14.42 -7.85
C CYS A 232 9.76 -14.36 -8.12
N THR A 233 10.29 -15.45 -8.66
CA THR A 233 11.60 -15.52 -9.32
C THR A 233 11.60 -14.66 -10.58
N VAL A 234 12.72 -13.99 -10.85
CA VAL A 234 12.91 -13.22 -12.08
C VAL A 234 14.34 -13.41 -12.62
N PRO A 235 14.56 -13.30 -13.94
CA PRO A 235 15.90 -13.40 -14.52
C PRO A 235 16.85 -12.36 -13.95
N VAL A 236 18.16 -12.66 -13.91
CA VAL A 236 19.18 -11.74 -13.38
C VAL A 236 19.21 -10.38 -14.10
N GLY A 237 18.83 -10.34 -15.39
CA GLY A 237 18.70 -9.11 -16.17
C GLY A 237 17.40 -8.32 -15.92
N PHE A 238 16.48 -8.83 -15.11
CA PHE A 238 15.22 -8.15 -14.82
C PHE A 238 15.46 -6.89 -13.98
N SER A 239 14.86 -5.78 -14.40
CA SER A 239 14.81 -4.56 -13.60
C SER A 239 13.35 -4.17 -13.41
N ALA A 240 12.90 -4.00 -12.17
CA ALA A 240 11.52 -3.55 -11.90
C ALA A 240 11.18 -2.23 -12.61
N ARG A 241 12.17 -1.35 -12.86
CA ARG A 241 11.99 -0.10 -13.60
C ARG A 241 11.83 -0.30 -15.11
N PHE A 242 12.88 -0.84 -15.73
CA PHE A 242 13.05 -0.93 -17.19
C PHE A 242 12.31 -2.09 -17.84
N SER A 243 12.04 -3.18 -17.10
CA SER A 243 11.23 -4.30 -17.59
C SER A 243 9.72 -4.06 -17.47
N CYS A 244 9.30 -2.97 -16.82
CA CYS A 244 7.89 -2.61 -16.68
C CYS A 244 7.34 -2.11 -18.01
N LEU A 245 6.30 -2.77 -18.51
CA LEU A 245 5.65 -2.47 -19.79
C LEU A 245 4.70 -1.26 -19.67
N ARG A 246 3.94 -1.23 -18.57
CA ARG A 246 2.93 -0.18 -18.32
C ARG A 246 2.62 -0.05 -16.83
N ARG A 247 2.18 1.13 -16.44
CA ARG A 247 1.77 1.49 -15.08
C ARG A 247 0.35 2.02 -15.14
N ARG A 248 -0.50 1.55 -14.21
CA ARG A 248 -1.87 2.05 -14.05
C ARG A 248 -1.99 2.80 -12.74
N TYR A 249 -2.49 4.03 -12.81
CA TYR A 249 -2.86 4.84 -11.66
C TYR A 249 -4.37 4.93 -11.54
N LYS A 250 -4.84 4.95 -10.29
CA LYS A 250 -6.23 5.27 -9.95
C LYS A 250 -6.24 6.54 -9.11
N TYR A 251 -7.03 7.54 -9.47
CA TYR A 251 -7.20 8.76 -8.68
C TYR A 251 -8.67 8.90 -8.27
N LEU A 252 -8.95 8.82 -6.97
CA LEU A 252 -10.30 8.86 -6.43
C LEU A 252 -10.78 10.30 -6.19
N PHE A 253 -12.04 10.60 -6.49
CA PHE A 253 -12.62 11.92 -6.23
C PHE A 253 -14.13 11.89 -6.08
N TRP A 254 -14.65 12.88 -5.37
CA TRP A 254 -16.09 13.08 -5.23
C TRP A 254 -16.63 13.89 -6.42
N GLY A 255 -17.69 13.40 -7.06
CA GLY A 255 -18.19 13.95 -8.33
C GLY A 255 -19.07 15.20 -8.21
N ALA A 256 -19.49 15.58 -6.99
CA ALA A 256 -20.40 16.72 -6.81
C ALA A 256 -19.87 18.01 -7.45
N ASN A 257 -20.75 18.69 -8.18
CA ASN A 257 -20.49 19.94 -8.88
C ASN A 257 -19.41 19.86 -9.99
N LEU A 258 -19.19 18.67 -10.56
CA LEU A 258 -18.28 18.47 -11.68
C LEU A 258 -19.03 18.01 -12.93
N ASN A 259 -18.71 18.61 -14.08
CA ASN A 259 -19.15 18.16 -15.39
C ASN A 259 -18.29 16.96 -15.85
N ILE A 260 -18.74 15.75 -15.53
CA ILE A 260 -18.02 14.50 -15.84
C ILE A 260 -17.84 14.33 -17.36
N SER A 261 -18.82 14.68 -18.18
CA SER A 261 -18.72 14.56 -19.64
C SER A 261 -17.64 15.46 -20.23
N ALA A 262 -17.53 16.71 -19.75
CA ALA A 262 -16.43 17.60 -20.14
C ALA A 262 -15.07 17.07 -19.68
N MET A 263 -15.00 16.48 -18.48
CA MET A 263 -13.79 15.84 -17.96
C MET A 263 -13.36 14.64 -18.79
N GLU A 264 -14.31 13.80 -19.24
CA GLU A 264 -14.05 12.67 -20.14
C GLU A 264 -13.50 13.16 -21.49
N SER A 265 -14.10 14.23 -22.05
CA SER A 265 -13.62 14.85 -23.28
C SER A 265 -12.18 15.35 -23.15
N ALA A 266 -11.88 16.07 -22.06
CA ALA A 266 -10.52 16.55 -21.77
C ALA A 266 -9.54 15.39 -21.51
N GLY A 267 -9.97 14.34 -20.79
CA GLY A 267 -9.18 13.16 -20.49
C GLY A 267 -8.73 12.40 -21.74
N LYS A 268 -9.65 12.20 -22.70
CA LYS A 268 -9.38 11.52 -23.98
C LYS A 268 -8.27 12.18 -24.80
N LYS A 269 -8.12 13.52 -24.72
CA LYS A 269 -7.08 14.27 -25.42
C LYS A 269 -5.66 13.89 -24.96
N PHE A 270 -5.50 13.34 -23.76
CA PHE A 270 -4.19 12.85 -23.29
C PHE A 270 -3.74 11.54 -23.93
N VAL A 271 -4.65 10.76 -24.50
CA VAL A 271 -4.34 9.43 -25.05
C VAL A 271 -3.43 9.56 -26.28
N GLY A 272 -2.45 8.67 -26.39
CA GLY A 272 -1.41 8.72 -27.41
C GLY A 272 -0.09 9.28 -26.89
N GLU A 273 0.79 9.64 -27.82
CA GLU A 273 2.13 10.13 -27.51
C GLU A 273 2.24 11.65 -27.63
N HIS A 274 2.51 12.32 -26.52
CA HIS A 274 2.54 13.78 -26.43
C HIS A 274 3.72 14.27 -25.59
N ASP A 275 4.07 15.56 -25.71
CA ASP A 275 5.02 16.22 -24.80
C ASP A 275 4.31 16.72 -23.54
N PHE A 276 4.61 16.11 -22.40
CA PHE A 276 3.95 16.40 -21.13
C PHE A 276 4.71 17.43 -20.27
N ARG A 277 5.60 18.25 -20.85
CA ARG A 277 6.36 19.26 -20.09
C ARG A 277 5.48 20.25 -19.31
N ASN A 278 4.31 20.60 -19.87
CA ASN A 278 3.34 21.48 -19.23
C ASN A 278 2.43 20.76 -18.22
N PHE A 279 2.54 19.44 -18.14
CA PHE A 279 1.79 18.57 -17.23
C PHE A 279 2.71 17.83 -16.26
N CYS A 280 3.87 18.37 -15.91
CA CYS A 280 4.76 17.76 -14.94
C CYS A 280 5.50 18.81 -14.13
N LYS A 281 6.26 18.38 -13.13
CA LYS A 281 7.30 19.22 -12.53
C LYS A 281 8.57 19.07 -13.36
N MET A 282 8.96 20.17 -14.01
CA MET A 282 10.08 20.17 -14.95
C MET A 282 11.42 20.03 -14.22
N ASP A 283 12.15 18.96 -14.54
CA ASP A 283 13.50 18.67 -14.07
C ASP A 283 14.45 18.63 -15.26
N ALA A 284 14.82 19.81 -15.76
CA ALA A 284 15.69 19.96 -16.93
C ALA A 284 17.13 19.47 -16.70
N ALA A 285 17.51 19.18 -15.45
CA ALA A 285 18.81 18.61 -15.11
C ALA A 285 18.85 17.10 -15.43
N ASN A 286 17.82 16.35 -15.03
CA ASN A 286 17.80 14.89 -15.16
C ASN A 286 16.93 14.37 -16.31
N VAL A 287 16.02 15.18 -16.85
CA VAL A 287 15.07 14.77 -17.90
C VAL A 287 15.28 15.59 -19.17
N HIS A 288 15.48 14.88 -20.28
CA HIS A 288 15.71 15.49 -21.60
C HIS A 288 14.60 15.16 -22.60
N ASN A 289 13.81 14.11 -22.31
CA ASN A 289 12.67 13.71 -23.12
C ASN A 289 11.40 13.74 -22.26
N TYR A 290 10.50 14.66 -22.59
CA TYR A 290 9.19 14.86 -21.95
C TYR A 290 8.04 14.16 -22.69
N ARG A 291 8.34 13.44 -23.78
CA ARG A 291 7.32 12.65 -24.49
C ARG A 291 6.96 11.40 -23.72
N ARG A 292 5.66 11.16 -23.53
CA ARG A 292 5.11 9.96 -22.89
C ARG A 292 3.93 9.44 -23.68
N CYS A 293 3.69 8.14 -23.60
CA CYS A 293 2.53 7.50 -24.21
C CYS A 293 1.51 7.14 -23.12
N ILE A 294 0.34 7.77 -23.17
CA ILE A 294 -0.83 7.40 -22.37
C ILE A 294 -1.65 6.42 -23.19
N MET A 295 -1.84 5.23 -22.67
CA MET A 295 -2.57 4.14 -23.31
C MET A 295 -4.07 4.27 -23.10
N SER A 296 -4.51 4.67 -21.90
CA SER A 296 -5.91 4.98 -21.62
C SER A 296 -6.06 6.03 -20.53
N PHE A 297 -7.18 6.76 -20.59
CA PHE A 297 -7.60 7.73 -19.59
C PHE A 297 -9.12 7.65 -19.47
N ASP A 298 -9.59 6.89 -18.47
CA ASP A 298 -11.00 6.55 -18.30
C ASP A 298 -11.53 7.13 -17.00
N ILE A 299 -12.79 7.59 -16.99
CA ILE A 299 -13.48 8.04 -15.78
C ILE A 299 -14.61 7.04 -15.51
N SER A 300 -14.64 6.49 -14.29
CA SER A 300 -15.64 5.49 -13.93
C SER A 300 -16.20 5.74 -12.53
N PRO A 301 -17.50 5.49 -12.30
CA PRO A 301 -18.08 5.54 -10.96
C PRO A 301 -17.53 4.40 -10.10
N CYS A 302 -17.56 4.60 -8.78
CA CYS A 302 -17.27 3.58 -7.76
C CYS A 302 -18.54 3.30 -6.95
N ASP A 303 -18.62 2.12 -6.33
CA ASP A 303 -19.77 1.69 -5.53
C ASP A 303 -19.78 2.31 -4.11
N VAL A 304 -19.47 3.60 -4.01
CA VAL A 304 -19.41 4.34 -2.74
C VAL A 304 -20.14 5.67 -2.91
N ARG A 305 -21.10 5.93 -2.01
CA ARG A 305 -21.87 7.18 -1.96
C ARG A 305 -21.80 7.81 -0.58
N MET A 306 -21.73 9.13 -0.53
CA MET A 306 -21.85 9.92 0.69
C MET A 306 -22.79 11.09 0.42
N GLU A 307 -23.88 11.23 1.19
CA GLU A 307 -24.84 12.34 1.06
C GLU A 307 -25.34 12.55 -0.39
N GLY A 308 -25.62 11.45 -1.11
CA GLY A 308 -26.04 11.48 -2.52
C GLY A 308 -24.91 11.70 -3.53
N ASN A 309 -23.70 12.08 -3.07
CA ASN A 309 -22.52 12.27 -3.90
C ASN A 309 -21.81 10.93 -4.18
N LEU A 310 -21.65 10.60 -5.45
CA LEU A 310 -20.99 9.37 -5.90
C LEU A 310 -19.47 9.57 -5.93
N LEU A 311 -18.74 8.56 -5.48
CA LEU A 311 -17.30 8.49 -5.65
C LEU A 311 -16.97 8.07 -7.09
N TRP A 312 -16.01 8.74 -7.71
CA TRP A 312 -15.52 8.46 -9.06
C TRP A 312 -14.03 8.17 -9.02
N ALA A 313 -13.52 7.61 -10.11
CA ALA A 313 -12.11 7.36 -10.30
C ALA A 313 -11.67 7.75 -11.71
N PHE A 314 -10.52 8.42 -11.81
CA PHE A 314 -9.71 8.40 -13.01
C PHE A 314 -8.89 7.11 -13.03
N ASN A 315 -8.92 6.37 -14.13
CA ASN A 315 -8.07 5.22 -14.40
C ASN A 315 -7.13 5.61 -15.54
N ILE A 316 -5.85 5.71 -15.24
CA ILE A 316 -4.85 6.28 -16.16
C ILE A 316 -3.76 5.23 -16.38
N GLU A 317 -3.61 4.78 -17.62
CA GLU A 317 -2.61 3.80 -18.01
C GLU A 317 -1.60 4.43 -18.96
N GLY A 318 -0.31 4.18 -18.73
CA GLY A 318 0.75 4.69 -19.59
C GLY A 318 2.02 3.86 -19.50
N SER A 319 2.90 4.02 -20.48
CA SER A 319 4.18 3.31 -20.51
C SER A 319 5.11 3.78 -19.38
N ALA A 320 5.18 5.10 -19.18
CA ALA A 320 5.92 5.74 -18.10
C ALA A 320 5.31 7.12 -17.80
N PHE A 321 5.62 7.64 -16.61
CA PHE A 321 5.16 8.95 -16.17
C PHE A 321 6.33 9.80 -15.71
N LEU A 322 6.26 11.11 -16.00
CA LEU A 322 7.15 12.14 -15.51
C LEU A 322 6.85 12.48 -14.05
N TRP A 323 7.75 13.22 -13.41
CA TRP A 323 7.55 13.70 -12.05
C TRP A 323 6.26 14.54 -11.95
N HIS A 324 5.38 14.18 -11.01
CA HIS A 324 4.08 14.81 -10.78
C HIS A 324 3.05 14.67 -11.93
N GLN A 325 3.34 13.90 -12.99
CA GLN A 325 2.56 13.98 -14.24
C GLN A 325 1.06 13.75 -14.06
N VAL A 326 0.71 12.62 -13.42
CA VAL A 326 -0.69 12.22 -13.22
C VAL A 326 -1.47 13.28 -12.46
N ARG A 327 -0.89 13.85 -11.40
CA ARG A 327 -1.56 14.87 -10.57
C ARG A 327 -1.73 16.20 -11.31
N CYS A 328 -0.78 16.55 -12.18
CA CYS A 328 -0.90 17.72 -13.04
C CYS A 328 -1.99 17.54 -14.11
N MET A 329 -2.06 16.36 -14.75
CA MET A 329 -3.15 16.03 -15.68
C MET A 329 -4.52 16.14 -14.99
N VAL A 330 -4.66 15.49 -13.84
CA VAL A 330 -5.90 15.50 -13.04
C VAL A 330 -6.27 16.93 -12.60
N ALA A 331 -5.30 17.77 -12.24
CA ALA A 331 -5.58 19.16 -11.86
C ALA A 331 -6.24 19.96 -12.99
N VAL A 332 -5.74 19.81 -14.21
CA VAL A 332 -6.30 20.50 -15.38
C VAL A 332 -7.69 19.95 -15.72
N VAL A 333 -7.88 18.64 -15.65
CA VAL A 333 -9.20 18.03 -15.85
C VAL A 333 -10.21 18.48 -14.80
N PHE A 334 -9.79 18.70 -13.54
CA PHE A 334 -10.68 19.28 -12.53
C PHE A 334 -11.08 20.72 -12.84
N MET A 335 -10.19 21.55 -13.38
CA MET A 335 -10.55 22.91 -13.81
C MET A 335 -11.59 22.87 -14.94
N VAL A 336 -11.46 21.93 -15.88
CA VAL A 336 -12.49 21.67 -16.91
C VAL A 336 -13.81 21.20 -16.29
N GLY A 337 -13.76 20.24 -15.36
CA GLY A 337 -14.95 19.73 -14.67
C GLY A 337 -15.68 20.81 -13.86
N GLN A 338 -14.96 21.80 -13.33
CA GLN A 338 -15.53 22.95 -12.63
C GLN A 338 -16.07 24.03 -13.58
N GLY A 339 -15.93 23.87 -14.90
CA GLY A 339 -16.31 24.87 -15.90
C GLY A 339 -15.40 26.10 -15.91
N LEU A 340 -14.19 25.98 -15.36
CA LEU A 340 -13.21 27.08 -15.29
C LEU A 340 -12.33 27.14 -16.54
N GLU A 341 -12.15 26.01 -17.23
CA GLU A 341 -11.40 25.90 -18.46
C GLU A 341 -12.20 25.12 -19.50
N ASP A 342 -11.96 25.40 -20.77
CA ASP A 342 -12.50 24.61 -21.88
C ASP A 342 -11.70 23.29 -22.03
N PRO A 343 -12.33 22.15 -22.39
CA PRO A 343 -11.62 20.90 -22.67
C PRO A 343 -10.44 21.04 -23.65
N ASP A 344 -10.51 21.96 -24.62
CA ASP A 344 -9.45 22.20 -25.61
C ASP A 344 -8.17 22.79 -25.00
N VAL A 345 -8.21 23.28 -23.75
CA VAL A 345 -7.00 23.71 -23.03
C VAL A 345 -5.97 22.58 -22.97
N VAL A 346 -6.40 21.32 -22.96
CA VAL A 346 -5.49 20.16 -22.94
C VAL A 346 -4.63 20.13 -24.19
N ASP A 347 -5.22 20.30 -25.38
CA ASP A 347 -4.47 20.29 -26.66
C ASP A 347 -3.48 21.47 -26.72
N ILE A 348 -3.88 22.63 -26.20
CA ILE A 348 -3.04 23.83 -26.17
C ILE A 348 -1.81 23.60 -25.29
N LEU A 349 -1.98 22.94 -24.14
CA LEU A 349 -0.90 22.66 -23.21
C LEU A 349 -0.01 21.49 -23.63
N LEU A 350 -0.54 20.51 -24.38
CA LEU A 350 0.25 19.41 -24.94
C LEU A 350 1.14 19.85 -26.12
N ASP A 351 0.84 21.00 -26.72
CA ASP A 351 1.63 21.60 -27.78
C ASP A 351 2.68 22.59 -27.22
N PRO A 352 3.98 22.22 -27.20
CA PRO A 352 5.04 23.08 -26.70
C PRO A 352 5.34 24.28 -27.60
N VAL A 353 4.90 24.30 -28.86
CA VAL A 353 5.04 25.45 -29.77
C VAL A 353 4.01 26.52 -29.40
N ARG A 354 2.77 26.10 -29.14
CA ARG A 354 1.69 26.99 -28.69
C ARG A 354 1.89 27.43 -27.25
N THR A 355 2.37 26.53 -26.40
CA THR A 355 2.62 26.79 -24.99
C THR A 355 4.07 26.43 -24.61
N PRO A 356 5.05 27.27 -24.96
CA PRO A 356 6.47 27.01 -24.65
C PRO A 356 6.77 27.10 -23.15
N ARG A 357 5.93 27.81 -22.40
CA ARG A 357 6.09 28.05 -20.97
C ARG A 357 4.88 27.55 -20.20
N LYS A 358 5.13 26.66 -19.25
CA LYS A 358 4.08 26.06 -18.41
C LYS A 358 3.35 27.12 -17.58
N PRO A 359 2.02 27.25 -17.68
CA PRO A 359 1.26 28.15 -16.82
C PRO A 359 1.22 27.64 -15.38
N GLN A 360 1.12 28.58 -14.43
CA GLN A 360 0.99 28.25 -13.02
C GLN A 360 -0.39 27.66 -12.68
N TYR A 361 -0.41 26.47 -12.10
CA TYR A 361 -1.61 25.88 -11.53
C TYR A 361 -1.28 24.96 -10.35
N VAL A 362 -2.22 24.87 -9.41
CA VAL A 362 -2.08 24.01 -8.24
C VAL A 362 -2.29 22.57 -8.66
N MET A 363 -1.31 21.72 -8.37
CA MET A 363 -1.38 20.29 -8.63
C MET A 363 -2.44 19.62 -7.75
N ALA A 364 -3.12 18.58 -8.27
CA ALA A 364 -4.12 17.82 -7.53
C ALA A 364 -3.53 17.16 -6.29
N SER A 365 -4.34 16.89 -5.26
CA SER A 365 -3.87 16.30 -3.99
C SER A 365 -3.21 14.92 -4.21
N GLU A 366 -2.20 14.61 -3.41
CA GLU A 366 -1.52 13.31 -3.41
C GLU A 366 -2.36 12.18 -2.82
N ASN A 367 -3.21 12.49 -1.82
CA ASN A 367 -3.86 11.50 -0.97
C ASN A 367 -4.73 10.48 -1.74
N PRO A 368 -5.55 10.87 -2.73
CA PRO A 368 -6.40 9.92 -3.44
C PRO A 368 -5.70 9.22 -4.62
N LEU A 369 -4.42 9.52 -4.88
CA LEU A 369 -3.67 8.88 -5.95
C LEU A 369 -3.12 7.53 -5.47
N VAL A 370 -3.39 6.50 -6.26
CA VAL A 370 -2.96 5.12 -6.02
C VAL A 370 -2.21 4.60 -7.25
N LEU A 371 -0.95 4.19 -7.10
CA LEU A 371 -0.31 3.33 -8.09
C LEU A 371 -0.95 1.95 -8.00
N HIS A 372 -1.80 1.62 -8.97
CA HIS A 372 -2.68 0.47 -8.96
C HIS A 372 -2.01 -0.82 -9.45
N SER A 373 -1.35 -0.77 -10.61
CA SER A 373 -0.60 -1.93 -11.12
C SER A 373 0.61 -1.54 -11.94
N CYS A 374 1.58 -2.45 -11.98
CA CYS A 374 2.75 -2.43 -12.86
C CYS A 374 2.77 -3.77 -13.60
N GLU A 375 2.76 -3.73 -14.93
CA GLU A 375 2.69 -4.94 -15.76
C GLU A 375 4.06 -5.29 -16.35
N PHE A 376 4.33 -6.59 -16.43
CA PHE A 376 5.62 -7.14 -16.87
C PHE A 376 5.38 -8.41 -17.70
N GLU A 377 6.27 -8.68 -18.64
CA GLU A 377 6.25 -9.91 -19.43
C GLU A 377 6.66 -11.11 -18.55
N GLY A 378 5.87 -12.20 -18.56
CA GLY A 378 6.21 -13.46 -17.88
C GLY A 378 6.25 -13.44 -16.35
N VAL A 379 5.90 -12.33 -15.69
CA VAL A 379 5.93 -12.20 -14.21
C VAL A 379 4.59 -12.61 -13.60
N LYS A 380 4.60 -13.66 -12.79
CA LYS A 380 3.41 -14.14 -12.05
C LYS A 380 3.72 -14.19 -10.56
N PHE A 381 3.18 -13.22 -9.82
CA PHE A 381 3.34 -13.18 -8.37
C PHE A 381 2.56 -14.32 -7.69
N ARG A 382 3.23 -15.01 -6.78
CA ARG A 382 2.66 -16.04 -5.90
C ARG A 382 2.57 -15.55 -4.47
N CYS A 383 1.60 -16.09 -3.76
CA CYS A 383 1.38 -15.91 -2.32
C CYS A 383 0.90 -17.26 -1.78
N SER A 384 1.37 -17.67 -0.60
CA SER A 384 0.84 -18.86 0.07
C SER A 384 -0.59 -18.60 0.52
N THR A 385 -1.40 -19.67 0.65
CA THR A 385 -2.79 -19.55 1.11
C THR A 385 -2.86 -18.85 2.48
N ASP A 386 -2.08 -19.32 3.45
CA ASP A 386 -2.00 -18.73 4.80
C ASP A 386 -1.65 -17.23 4.77
N ALA A 387 -0.65 -16.84 3.96
CA ALA A 387 -0.27 -15.44 3.86
C ALA A 387 -1.34 -14.60 3.14
N GLY A 388 -2.02 -15.18 2.16
CA GLY A 388 -3.15 -14.56 1.46
C GLY A 388 -4.34 -14.30 2.39
N GLU A 389 -4.72 -15.30 3.20
CA GLU A 389 -5.78 -15.18 4.20
C GLU A 389 -5.42 -14.14 5.27
N ALA A 390 -4.17 -14.16 5.76
CA ALA A 390 -3.70 -13.16 6.72
C ALA A 390 -3.73 -11.73 6.15
N LEU A 391 -3.41 -11.55 4.86
CA LEU A 391 -3.53 -10.26 4.18
C LEU A 391 -4.98 -9.80 4.05
N GLN A 392 -5.90 -10.70 3.67
CA GLN A 392 -7.32 -10.39 3.57
C GLN A 392 -7.89 -9.98 4.92
N LEU A 393 -7.56 -10.72 5.98
CA LEU A 393 -7.97 -10.39 7.35
C LEU A 393 -7.41 -9.04 7.79
N HIS A 394 -6.12 -8.79 7.54
CA HIS A 394 -5.47 -7.50 7.83
C HIS A 394 -6.21 -6.33 7.15
N LEU A 395 -6.44 -6.42 5.85
CA LEU A 395 -7.10 -5.35 5.08
C LEU A 395 -8.56 -5.17 5.48
N THR A 396 -9.28 -6.25 5.79
CA THR A 396 -10.65 -6.18 6.29
C THR A 396 -10.69 -5.44 7.64
N ASN A 397 -9.73 -5.69 8.53
CA ASN A 397 -9.64 -5.00 9.82
C ASN A 397 -9.27 -3.52 9.65
N GLU A 398 -8.38 -3.18 8.71
CA GLU A 398 -8.09 -1.78 8.38
C GLU A 398 -9.34 -1.07 7.85
N ILE A 399 -10.08 -1.67 6.91
CA ILE A 399 -11.34 -1.12 6.39
C ILE A 399 -12.32 -0.85 7.53
N ARG A 400 -12.57 -1.84 8.40
CA ARG A 400 -13.46 -1.68 9.56
C ARG A 400 -13.02 -0.54 10.48
N THR A 401 -11.72 -0.38 10.68
CA THR A 401 -11.16 0.70 11.50
C THR A 401 -11.45 2.07 10.89
N TYR A 402 -11.26 2.22 9.58
CA TYR A 402 -11.56 3.48 8.88
C TYR A 402 -13.07 3.75 8.77
N GLU A 403 -13.90 2.72 8.62
CA GLU A 403 -15.35 2.85 8.67
C GLU A 403 -15.83 3.32 10.05
N LEU A 404 -15.26 2.78 11.12
CA LEU A 404 -15.53 3.24 12.49
C LEU A 404 -15.10 4.70 12.68
N GLN A 405 -13.91 5.07 12.20
CA GLN A 405 -13.46 6.47 12.23
C GLN A 405 -14.40 7.39 11.45
N ALA A 406 -14.86 6.96 10.26
CA ALA A 406 -15.84 7.70 9.48
C ALA A 406 -17.18 7.84 10.23
N ALA A 407 -17.62 6.81 10.96
CA ALA A 407 -18.81 6.88 11.81
C ALA A 407 -18.64 7.88 12.96
N ILE A 408 -17.48 7.91 13.64
CA ILE A 408 -17.19 8.90 14.68
C ILE A 408 -17.25 10.33 14.12
N PHE A 409 -16.70 10.56 12.91
CA PHE A 409 -16.82 11.87 12.26
C PHE A 409 -18.25 12.24 11.89
N LYS A 410 -19.09 11.27 11.56
CA LYS A 410 -20.53 11.51 11.33
C LYS A 410 -21.23 11.93 12.63
N GLU A 411 -20.94 11.29 13.76
CA GLU A 411 -21.47 11.72 15.07
C GLU A 411 -21.05 13.15 15.43
N ALA A 412 -19.77 13.48 15.18
CA ALA A 412 -19.27 14.84 15.38
C ALA A 412 -19.97 15.85 14.46
N LEU A 413 -20.27 15.46 13.20
CA LEU A 413 -20.99 16.30 12.26
C LEU A 413 -22.45 16.54 12.69
N LEU A 414 -23.15 15.50 13.17
CA LEU A 414 -24.50 15.63 13.70
C LEU A 414 -24.56 16.53 14.95
N SER A 415 -23.51 16.49 15.77
CA SER A 415 -23.36 17.36 16.94
C SER A 415 -23.13 18.84 16.57
N CYS A 416 -22.75 19.13 15.32
CA CYS A 416 -22.57 20.49 14.83
C CYS A 416 -23.88 21.20 14.42
N LEU A 417 -25.07 20.74 14.85
CA LEU A 417 -26.35 21.38 14.51
C LEU A 417 -26.42 22.86 14.99
N PRO A 418 -27.13 23.73 14.24
CA PRO A 418 -26.92 25.16 14.23
C PRO A 418 -27.38 25.84 15.54
N ILE A 419 -26.71 26.95 15.87
CA ILE A 419 -27.28 28.00 16.72
C ILE A 419 -28.63 28.36 16.10
N THR A 420 -29.69 27.96 16.81
CA THR A 420 -31.11 28.34 16.74
C THR A 420 -31.62 29.08 15.51
N ASN A 421 -32.73 28.55 14.98
CA ASN A 421 -33.78 29.29 14.29
C ASN A 421 -33.89 30.74 14.77
N ASP A 422 -33.51 31.68 13.92
CA ASP A 422 -34.12 32.99 13.90
C ASP A 422 -34.66 33.21 12.50
N GLU A 423 -35.99 33.31 12.41
CA GLU A 423 -36.72 33.75 11.24
C GLU A 423 -36.39 35.22 10.96
N SER A 424 -35.20 35.49 10.40
CA SER A 424 -34.90 36.67 9.59
C SER A 424 -33.41 36.71 9.28
N PHE A 425 -32.93 35.83 8.41
CA PHE A 425 -31.75 36.17 7.63
C PHE A 425 -32.07 35.96 6.16
N SER A 426 -32.48 37.08 5.56
CA SER A 426 -32.42 37.34 4.13
C SER A 426 -31.22 36.62 3.51
N ASP A 427 -31.46 36.06 2.34
CA ASP A 427 -30.52 35.48 1.38
C ASP A 427 -29.14 36.17 1.33
N ASN A 428 -28.34 35.91 2.35
CA ASN A 428 -26.95 36.29 2.47
C ASN A 428 -26.20 34.98 2.63
N ARG A 429 -26.30 34.12 1.61
CA ARG A 429 -25.16 33.31 1.22
C ARG A 429 -24.01 34.30 1.14
N LYS A 430 -23.15 34.33 2.17
CA LYS A 430 -21.84 34.97 2.09
C LYS A 430 -21.30 34.51 0.76
N ILE A 431 -21.28 35.43 -0.21
CA ILE A 431 -20.62 35.25 -1.49
C ILE A 431 -19.21 34.85 -1.06
N LYS A 432 -18.91 33.54 -1.05
CA LYS A 432 -17.53 33.08 -1.00
C LYS A 432 -16.92 33.85 -2.14
N LYS A 433 -16.10 34.85 -1.80
CA LYS A 433 -15.46 35.78 -2.73
C LYS A 433 -15.12 34.93 -3.94
N LYS A 434 -15.88 35.08 -5.04
CA LYS A 434 -15.78 34.18 -6.19
C LYS A 434 -14.32 34.30 -6.57
N ILE A 435 -13.51 33.28 -6.24
CA ILE A 435 -12.07 33.35 -6.51
C ILE A 435 -12.05 33.57 -8.01
N CYS A 436 -11.57 34.75 -8.41
CA CYS A 436 -11.59 35.17 -9.79
C CYS A 436 -10.65 34.19 -10.49
N HIS A 437 -11.22 33.15 -11.11
CA HIS A 437 -10.46 32.19 -11.85
C HIS A 437 -9.86 32.93 -13.04
N VAL A 438 -8.55 33.01 -13.06
CA VAL A 438 -7.80 33.50 -14.20
C VAL A 438 -7.56 32.31 -15.12
N PRO A 439 -7.98 32.35 -16.39
CA PRO A 439 -7.74 31.29 -17.35
C PRO A 439 -6.26 30.90 -17.42
N LEU A 440 -5.95 29.61 -17.60
CA LEU A 440 -4.57 29.08 -17.56
C LEU A 440 -3.63 29.84 -18.50
N LEU A 441 -4.11 30.15 -19.71
CA LEU A 441 -3.33 30.85 -20.74
C LEU A 441 -3.05 32.32 -20.40
N SER A 442 -3.71 32.88 -19.39
CA SER A 442 -3.52 34.26 -18.91
C SER A 442 -2.70 34.34 -17.63
N ARG A 443 -2.20 33.22 -17.10
CA ARG A 443 -1.45 33.18 -15.84
C ARG A 443 0.05 33.43 -16.04
N PRO A 444 0.78 33.83 -14.97
CA PRO A 444 2.23 33.76 -14.94
C PRO A 444 2.72 32.35 -15.31
N THR A 445 3.84 32.29 -16.02
CA THR A 445 4.39 31.03 -16.53
C THR A 445 5.78 30.75 -15.96
N GLU A 446 6.09 29.48 -15.80
CA GLU A 446 7.44 29.03 -15.45
C GLU A 446 8.41 29.25 -16.63
N PRO A 447 9.73 29.33 -16.37
CA PRO A 447 10.72 29.30 -17.44
C PRO A 447 10.60 28.02 -18.27
N SER A 448 10.75 28.15 -19.59
CA SER A 448 10.68 27.04 -20.54
C SER A 448 11.78 26.00 -20.31
N TYR A 449 11.66 24.85 -20.95
CA TYR A 449 12.72 23.83 -20.93
C TYR A 449 14.03 24.40 -21.51
N GLU A 450 13.93 25.09 -22.63
CA GLU A 450 15.06 25.68 -23.35
C GLU A 450 15.77 26.75 -22.50
N GLU A 451 15.00 27.61 -21.80
CA GLU A 451 15.53 28.61 -20.87
C GLU A 451 16.26 27.97 -19.68
N ARG A 452 15.67 26.91 -19.08
CA ARG A 452 16.33 26.18 -17.97
C ARG A 452 17.62 25.50 -18.40
N ARG A 453 17.63 24.91 -19.61
CA ARG A 453 18.83 24.28 -20.19
C ARG A 453 19.92 25.29 -20.48
N ALA A 454 19.56 26.43 -21.07
CA ALA A 454 20.52 27.52 -21.32
C ALA A 454 21.19 27.98 -20.02
N LYS A 455 20.41 28.14 -18.94
CA LYS A 455 20.93 28.50 -17.61
C LYS A 455 21.86 27.46 -16.99
N LEU A 456 21.54 26.17 -17.13
CA LEU A 456 22.41 25.09 -16.65
C LEU A 456 23.74 25.06 -17.42
N ASN A 457 23.68 25.23 -18.74
CA ASN A 457 24.85 25.26 -19.61
C ASN A 457 25.73 26.50 -19.41
N SER A 458 25.16 27.65 -19.06
CA SER A 458 25.95 28.84 -18.72
C SER A 458 26.62 28.69 -17.35
N SER A 459 25.92 28.10 -16.38
CA SER A 459 26.44 27.85 -15.03
C SER A 459 27.60 26.85 -15.00
N SER A 460 27.63 25.86 -15.91
CA SER A 460 28.74 24.92 -16.05
C SER A 460 29.98 25.54 -16.73
N LYS A 461 29.80 26.52 -17.63
CA LYS A 461 30.90 27.25 -18.27
C LYS A 461 31.57 28.28 -17.33
N SER A 462 30.83 28.85 -16.38
CA SER A 462 31.41 29.76 -15.39
C SER A 462 32.25 29.04 -14.33
N SER A 463 31.93 27.79 -14.01
CA SER A 463 32.72 26.97 -13.07
C SER A 463 33.96 26.34 -13.71
N SER A 464 34.01 26.19 -15.04
CA SER A 464 35.24 25.79 -15.74
C SER A 464 36.26 26.93 -15.90
N ASN A 465 35.81 28.19 -15.92
CA ASN A 465 36.69 29.36 -16.12
C ASN A 465 37.29 29.94 -14.83
N THR A 466 36.98 29.37 -13.66
CA THR A 466 37.55 29.74 -12.36
C THR A 466 38.62 28.75 -11.86
N SER A 467 39.00 27.80 -12.71
CA SER A 467 40.01 26.76 -12.43
C SER A 467 41.27 26.91 -13.30
N SER A 468 41.54 28.10 -13.84
CA SER A 468 42.70 28.40 -14.70
C SER A 468 43.62 29.42 -14.06
#